data_AF-A0A936CS40-F1
#
_entry.id   AF-A0A936CS40-F1
#
_cell.length_a   1.000
_cell.length_b   1.000
_cell.length_c   1.000
_cell.angle_alpha   90.00
_cell.angle_beta   90.00
_cell.angle_gamma   90.00
#
_symmetry.space_group_name_H-M   'P 1'
#
loop_
_entity.id
_entity.type
_entity.pdbx_description
1 polymer ?
#
loop_
_entity_poly.entity_id
_entity_poly.type
_entity_poly.pdbx_seq_one_letter_code
_entity_poly.pdbx_strand_id
1 'polypeptide(L)'
;MARRPSRKKYAETIGEIAIGWNLLERRVDVVGFHYLGGKAEVASRIFQSMGNQTKEEFFRYLVKKIEPDARISECVNHLLSATSILRENRNTILHASPAINPITATPRYEGRIFKTHKLGHSSHFNVSIEVLEEIVFNLKNFADYAAIISASLESEDNDGLKQGPSTKEAMTLALSTLKTKLPLPYKIASLPLPEDPLGAKPRPKPSRGSPPKEPPRPKKLSSAQKRALLAKGKAS
;
A
#
# COMPACT_ATOMS: atom_id res chain seq x y z
N MET A 1 31.82 -14.13 10.67
CA MET A 1 31.41 -12.71 10.51
C MET A 1 30.46 -12.62 9.32
N ALA A 2 29.17 -12.35 9.54
CA ALA A 2 28.22 -12.17 8.43
C ALA A 2 28.54 -10.87 7.68
N ARG A 3 28.64 -10.92 6.34
CA ARG A 3 28.82 -9.73 5.49
C ARG A 3 27.57 -8.87 5.62
N ARG A 4 27.71 -7.66 6.18
CA ARG A 4 26.59 -6.70 6.27
C ARG A 4 26.21 -6.20 4.87
N PRO A 5 24.91 -6.04 4.56
CA PRO A 5 24.42 -5.65 3.24
C PRO A 5 24.85 -4.22 2.87
N SER A 6 25.10 -4.00 1.57
CA SER A 6 25.46 -2.68 1.04
C SER A 6 24.23 -1.76 0.93
N ARG A 7 24.43 -0.43 0.91
CA ARG A 7 23.36 0.55 0.62
C ARG A 7 22.68 0.29 -0.72
N LYS A 8 23.43 -0.22 -1.69
CA LYS A 8 22.94 -0.59 -3.02
C LYS A 8 21.89 -1.70 -2.90
N LYS A 9 22.20 -2.77 -2.15
CA LYS A 9 21.28 -3.89 -1.91
C LYS A 9 19.99 -3.44 -1.23
N TYR A 10 20.08 -2.57 -0.22
CA TYR A 10 18.87 -1.98 0.38
C TYR A 10 18.00 -1.27 -0.66
N ALA A 11 18.57 -0.33 -1.44
CA ALA A 11 17.82 0.42 -2.44
C ALA A 11 17.22 -0.47 -3.54
N GLU A 12 17.96 -1.49 -3.99
CA GLU A 12 17.48 -2.52 -4.93
C GLU A 12 16.26 -3.26 -4.36
N THR A 13 16.34 -3.75 -3.11
CA THR A 13 15.23 -4.46 -2.46
C THR A 13 14.02 -3.54 -2.25
N ILE A 14 14.22 -2.25 -1.93
CA ILE A 14 13.12 -1.27 -1.88
C ILE A 14 12.41 -1.13 -3.24
N GLY A 15 13.18 -1.09 -4.34
CA GLY A 15 12.63 -1.07 -5.69
C GLY A 15 11.82 -2.33 -6.00
N GLU A 16 12.32 -3.51 -5.63
CA GLU A 16 11.60 -4.77 -5.80
C GLU A 16 10.30 -4.82 -5.00
N ILE A 17 10.27 -4.29 -3.78
CA ILE A 17 9.05 -4.17 -2.97
C ILE A 17 8.01 -3.30 -3.68
N ALA A 18 8.42 -2.17 -4.25
CA ALA A 18 7.49 -1.28 -4.97
C ALA A 18 6.90 -1.95 -6.22
N ILE A 19 7.71 -2.67 -6.99
CA ILE A 19 7.26 -3.41 -8.18
C ILE A 19 6.34 -4.56 -7.78
N GLY A 20 6.73 -5.35 -6.78
CA GLY A 20 5.94 -6.48 -6.27
C GLY A 20 4.59 -6.04 -5.72
N TRP A 21 4.54 -4.91 -5.00
CA TRP A 21 3.29 -4.31 -4.53
C TRP A 21 2.35 -3.98 -5.69
N ASN A 22 2.84 -3.27 -6.72
CA ASN A 22 2.01 -2.89 -7.87
C ASN A 22 1.46 -4.12 -8.60
N LEU A 23 2.24 -5.21 -8.70
CA LEU A 23 1.79 -6.46 -9.30
C LEU A 23 0.69 -7.11 -8.46
N LEU A 24 0.92 -7.27 -7.15
CA LEU A 24 -0.06 -7.84 -6.22
C LEU A 24 -1.37 -7.04 -6.24
N GLU A 25 -1.28 -5.71 -6.12
CA GLU A 25 -2.43 -4.81 -6.10
C GLU A 25 -3.30 -4.98 -7.35
N ARG A 26 -2.68 -5.01 -8.54
CA ARG A 26 -3.40 -5.27 -9.80
C ARG A 26 -4.08 -6.63 -9.81
N ARG A 27 -3.41 -7.69 -9.35
CA ARG A 27 -4.00 -9.04 -9.30
C ARG A 27 -5.17 -9.12 -8.33
N VAL A 28 -5.07 -8.48 -7.17
CA VAL A 28 -6.16 -8.39 -6.19
C VAL A 28 -7.34 -7.60 -6.75
N ASP A 29 -7.09 -6.48 -7.43
CA ASP A 29 -8.16 -5.71 -8.09
C ASP A 29 -8.91 -6.58 -9.13
N VAL A 30 -8.19 -7.39 -9.93
CA VAL A 30 -8.81 -8.34 -10.88
C VAL A 30 -9.71 -9.36 -10.17
N VAL A 31 -9.26 -9.95 -9.06
CA VAL A 31 -10.13 -10.85 -8.26
C VAL A 31 -11.39 -10.11 -7.81
N GLY A 32 -11.28 -8.84 -7.41
CA GLY A 32 -12.44 -8.06 -7.01
C GLY A 32 -13.37 -7.70 -8.17
N PHE A 33 -12.86 -7.60 -9.40
CA PHE A 33 -13.69 -7.34 -10.59
C PHE A 33 -14.65 -8.50 -10.87
N HIS A 34 -14.22 -9.75 -10.63
CA HIS A 34 -15.09 -10.93 -10.75
C HIS A 34 -16.32 -10.84 -9.83
N TYR A 35 -16.16 -10.29 -8.63
CA TYR A 35 -17.28 -10.12 -7.70
C TYR A 35 -18.14 -8.88 -7.95
N LEU A 36 -17.58 -7.81 -8.53
CA LEU A 36 -18.36 -6.62 -8.86
C LEU A 36 -19.32 -6.87 -10.02
N GLY A 37 -18.92 -7.73 -10.96
CA GLY A 37 -19.62 -7.95 -12.22
C GLY A 37 -19.56 -6.72 -13.15
N GLY A 38 -19.85 -6.96 -14.43
CA GLY A 38 -19.88 -5.91 -15.45
C GLY A 38 -18.53 -5.63 -16.12
N LYS A 39 -18.41 -4.46 -16.75
CA LYS A 39 -17.22 -4.10 -17.55
C LYS A 39 -16.04 -3.76 -16.63
N ALA A 40 -14.87 -4.32 -16.92
CA ALA A 40 -13.64 -4.11 -16.13
C ALA A 40 -13.30 -2.63 -15.93
N GLU A 41 -13.60 -1.76 -16.89
CA GLU A 41 -13.36 -0.32 -16.79
C GLU A 41 -14.23 0.35 -15.71
N VAL A 42 -15.46 -0.12 -15.53
CA VAL A 42 -16.38 0.41 -14.51
C VAL A 42 -15.94 -0.05 -13.13
N ALA A 43 -15.64 -1.33 -12.98
CA ALA A 43 -15.14 -1.90 -11.72
C ALA A 43 -13.84 -1.21 -11.27
N SER A 44 -12.92 -0.99 -12.22
CA SER A 44 -11.68 -0.23 -12.00
C SER A 44 -11.94 1.19 -11.49
N ARG A 45 -12.88 1.93 -12.10
CA ARG A 45 -13.25 3.28 -11.63
C ARG A 45 -13.83 3.27 -10.22
N ILE A 46 -14.68 2.30 -9.90
CA ILE A 46 -15.26 2.15 -8.55
C ILE A 46 -14.14 1.94 -7.53
N PHE A 47 -13.25 0.96 -7.75
CA PHE A 47 -12.16 0.68 -6.83
C PHE A 47 -11.14 1.82 -6.71
N GLN A 48 -10.84 2.54 -7.80
CA GLN A 48 -9.95 3.71 -7.75
C GLN A 48 -10.54 4.88 -6.96
N SER A 49 -11.87 4.98 -6.87
CA SER A 49 -12.55 6.02 -6.09
C SER A 49 -12.58 5.74 -4.59
N MET A 50 -12.27 4.52 -4.17
CA MET A 50 -12.35 4.09 -2.77
C MET A 50 -11.02 4.24 -2.04
N GLY A 51 -11.09 4.64 -0.77
CA GLY A 51 -9.95 4.51 0.14
C GLY A 51 -9.59 3.04 0.36
N ASN A 52 -8.31 2.77 0.63
CA ASN A 52 -7.77 1.41 0.77
C ASN A 52 -8.50 0.51 1.80
N GLN A 53 -8.92 1.09 2.93
CA GLN A 53 -9.68 0.36 3.96
C GLN A 53 -11.11 0.08 3.48
N THR A 54 -11.79 1.11 2.97
CA THR A 54 -13.14 0.99 2.39
C THR A 54 -13.19 -0.02 1.24
N LYS A 55 -12.16 -0.04 0.37
CA LYS A 55 -12.03 -1.02 -0.71
C LYS A 55 -11.97 -2.44 -0.17
N GLU A 56 -11.14 -2.69 0.85
CA GLU A 56 -11.01 -4.01 1.49
C GLU A 56 -12.33 -4.46 2.14
N GLU A 57 -12.97 -3.59 2.91
CA GLU A 57 -14.27 -3.86 3.56
C GLU A 57 -15.38 -4.15 2.53
N PHE A 58 -15.43 -3.34 1.48
CA PHE A 58 -16.38 -3.52 0.39
C PHE A 58 -16.14 -4.83 -0.36
N PHE A 59 -14.88 -5.18 -0.61
CA PHE A 59 -14.54 -6.46 -1.24
C PHE A 59 -14.95 -7.65 -0.34
N ARG A 60 -14.67 -7.60 0.96
CA ARG A 60 -15.16 -8.64 1.90
C ARG A 60 -16.68 -8.74 1.91
N TYR A 61 -17.38 -7.60 1.81
CA TYR A 61 -18.83 -7.57 1.69
C TYR A 61 -19.32 -8.28 0.42
N LEU A 62 -18.71 -8.00 -0.74
CA LEU A 62 -19.05 -8.65 -2.01
C LEU A 62 -18.85 -10.16 -1.94
N VAL A 63 -17.70 -10.62 -1.47
CA VAL A 63 -17.39 -12.05 -1.29
C VAL A 63 -18.44 -12.70 -0.40
N LYS A 64 -18.76 -12.11 0.76
CA LYS A 64 -19.77 -12.64 1.68
C LYS A 64 -21.17 -12.74 1.04
N LYS A 65 -21.50 -11.84 0.10
CA LYS A 65 -22.83 -11.77 -0.52
C LYS A 65 -22.98 -12.64 -1.76
N ILE A 66 -21.90 -12.82 -2.51
CA ILE A 66 -21.94 -13.39 -3.85
C ILE A 66 -21.33 -14.78 -3.87
N GLU A 67 -20.28 -15.05 -3.09
CA GLU A 67 -19.53 -16.30 -3.14
C GLU A 67 -20.27 -17.46 -2.47
N PRO A 68 -20.77 -18.46 -3.23
CA PRO A 68 -21.41 -19.62 -2.64
C PRO A 68 -20.41 -20.62 -2.03
N ASP A 69 -19.18 -20.70 -2.54
CA ASP A 69 -18.19 -21.66 -2.06
C ASP A 69 -17.42 -21.11 -0.86
N ALA A 70 -17.66 -21.71 0.31
CA ALA A 70 -16.99 -21.36 1.55
C ALA A 70 -15.45 -21.43 1.45
N ARG A 71 -14.89 -22.32 0.63
CA ARG A 71 -13.45 -22.47 0.44
C ARG A 71 -12.86 -21.30 -0.35
N ILE A 72 -13.53 -20.89 -1.44
CA ILE A 72 -13.11 -19.71 -2.21
C ILE A 72 -13.23 -18.47 -1.34
N SER A 73 -14.35 -18.31 -0.66
CA SER A 73 -14.57 -17.22 0.27
C SER A 73 -13.47 -17.12 1.32
N GLU A 74 -13.05 -18.25 1.89
CA GLU A 74 -11.94 -18.29 2.85
C GLU A 74 -10.60 -17.91 2.20
N CYS A 75 -10.29 -18.42 1.01
CA CYS A 75 -9.09 -18.08 0.24
C CYS A 75 -9.00 -16.58 -0.10
N VAL A 76 -10.11 -15.99 -0.57
CA VAL A 76 -10.17 -14.56 -0.88
C VAL A 76 -10.02 -13.73 0.39
N ASN A 77 -10.72 -14.10 1.48
CA ASN A 77 -10.57 -13.41 2.75
C ASN A 77 -9.14 -13.48 3.30
N HIS A 78 -8.48 -14.62 3.12
CA HIS A 78 -7.08 -14.80 3.47
C HIS A 78 -6.14 -13.91 2.62
N LEU A 79 -6.34 -13.89 1.30
CA LEU A 79 -5.63 -12.99 0.38
C LEU A 79 -5.79 -11.52 0.79
N LEU A 80 -7.01 -11.08 1.13
CA LEU A 80 -7.27 -9.70 1.56
C LEU A 80 -6.52 -9.36 2.85
N SER A 81 -6.51 -10.27 3.82
CA SER A 81 -5.76 -10.08 5.07
C SER A 81 -4.26 -9.98 4.82
N ALA A 82 -3.70 -10.84 3.98
CA ALA A 82 -2.28 -10.79 3.61
C ALA A 82 -1.92 -9.49 2.87
N THR A 83 -2.74 -9.08 1.90
CA THR A 83 -2.56 -7.81 1.17
C THR A 83 -2.61 -6.61 2.11
N SER A 84 -3.49 -6.63 3.12
CA SER A 84 -3.57 -5.57 4.13
C SER A 84 -2.26 -5.45 4.93
N ILE A 85 -1.69 -6.58 5.37
CA ILE A 85 -0.40 -6.61 6.08
C ILE A 85 0.74 -6.12 5.17
N LEU A 86 0.82 -6.63 3.93
CA LEU A 86 1.87 -6.25 2.97
C LEU A 86 1.79 -4.77 2.60
N ARG A 87 0.59 -4.20 2.50
CA ARG A 87 0.36 -2.76 2.30
C ARG A 87 0.93 -1.94 3.45
N GLU A 88 0.65 -2.34 4.69
CA GLU A 88 1.17 -1.67 5.87
C GLU A 88 2.70 -1.75 5.94
N ASN A 89 3.28 -2.92 5.64
CA ASN A 89 4.72 -3.10 5.56
C ASN A 89 5.34 -2.20 4.48
N ARG A 90 4.78 -2.19 3.26
CA ARG A 90 5.20 -1.31 2.15
C ARG A 90 5.14 0.16 2.56
N ASN A 91 4.05 0.59 3.20
CA ASN A 91 3.89 1.97 3.65
C ASN A 91 4.85 2.34 4.78
N THR A 92 5.22 1.38 5.63
CA THR A 92 6.24 1.59 6.66
C THR A 92 7.60 1.76 6.01
N ILE A 93 7.97 0.87 5.10
CA ILE A 93 9.29 0.82 4.47
C ILE A 93 9.51 2.01 3.52
N LEU A 94 8.57 2.31 2.63
CA LEU A 94 8.75 3.36 1.61
C LEU A 94 8.69 4.79 2.17
N HIS A 95 8.09 4.97 3.35
CA HIS A 95 7.99 6.27 4.01
C HIS A 95 8.91 6.40 5.22
N ALA A 96 9.75 5.40 5.48
CA ALA A 96 10.78 5.48 6.49
C ALA A 96 12.13 5.87 5.88
N SER A 97 12.99 6.44 6.72
CA SER A 97 14.39 6.66 6.39
C SER A 97 15.24 5.54 6.98
N PRO A 98 16.26 5.04 6.26
CA PRO A 98 17.21 4.10 6.85
C PRO A 98 17.96 4.80 7.98
N ALA A 99 18.12 4.12 9.12
CA ALA A 99 19.03 4.58 10.15
C ALA A 99 20.46 4.45 9.61
N ILE A 100 21.16 5.58 9.49
CA ILE A 100 22.55 5.62 9.04
C ILE A 100 23.42 5.84 10.27
N ASN A 101 24.47 5.03 10.42
CA ASN A 101 25.43 5.18 11.51
C ASN A 101 26.18 6.51 11.38
N PRO A 102 26.11 7.40 12.38
CA PRO A 102 26.84 8.67 12.34
C PRO A 102 28.35 8.49 12.53
N ILE A 103 28.80 7.38 13.12
CA ILE A 103 30.20 7.14 13.50
C ILE A 103 31.05 6.74 12.29
N THR A 104 30.51 5.93 11.36
CA THR A 104 31.32 5.32 10.30
C THR A 104 31.47 6.17 9.04
N ALA A 105 30.90 7.40 9.01
CA ALA A 105 30.87 8.35 7.87
C ALA A 105 30.45 7.76 6.51
N THR A 106 30.03 6.49 6.50
CA THR A 106 29.65 5.72 5.32
C THR A 106 28.16 5.43 5.45
N PRO A 107 27.35 5.81 4.45
CA PRO A 107 25.91 5.59 4.48
C PRO A 107 25.61 4.11 4.28
N ARG A 108 25.77 3.29 5.33
CA ARG A 108 25.49 1.86 5.31
C ARG A 108 24.17 1.61 6.02
N TYR A 109 23.39 0.69 5.47
CA TYR A 109 22.14 0.24 6.08
C TYR A 109 22.45 -0.71 7.24
N GLU A 110 21.86 -0.45 8.41
CA GLU A 110 22.12 -1.24 9.63
C GLU A 110 20.97 -2.15 10.03
N GLY A 111 20.01 -2.41 9.13
CA GLY A 111 18.85 -3.25 9.44
C GLY A 111 17.81 -2.53 10.32
N ARG A 112 17.81 -1.20 10.32
CA ARG A 112 16.86 -0.36 11.05
C ARG A 112 16.36 0.77 10.17
N ILE A 113 15.07 1.06 10.29
CA ILE A 113 14.42 2.21 9.65
C ILE A 113 13.71 3.04 10.71
N PHE A 114 13.52 4.32 10.45
CA PHE A 114 12.73 5.20 11.31
C PHE A 114 11.72 6.01 10.49
N LYS A 115 10.53 6.20 11.04
CA LYS A 115 9.45 6.98 10.45
C LYS A 115 9.14 8.16 11.36
N THR A 116 9.25 9.37 10.81
CA THR A 116 8.92 10.60 11.54
C THR A 116 7.44 10.93 11.34
N HIS A 117 6.72 11.09 12.45
CA HIS A 117 5.32 11.52 12.47
C HIS A 117 5.22 13.02 12.22
N LYS A 118 4.03 13.48 11.82
CA LYS A 118 3.75 14.92 11.61
C LYS A 118 4.04 15.79 12.85
N LEU A 119 3.95 15.20 14.04
CA LEU A 119 4.23 15.86 15.33
C LEU A 119 5.73 15.84 15.70
N GLY A 120 6.60 15.28 14.86
CA GLY A 120 8.06 15.24 15.07
C GLY A 120 8.59 14.03 15.83
N HIS A 121 7.73 13.17 16.38
CA HIS A 121 8.13 11.90 17.00
C HIS A 121 8.64 10.90 15.96
N SER A 122 9.70 10.16 16.28
CA SER A 122 10.25 9.12 15.42
C SER A 122 9.90 7.74 15.97
N SER A 123 9.29 6.90 15.14
CA SER A 123 9.12 5.47 15.42
C SER A 123 10.24 4.68 14.77
N HIS A 124 10.87 3.80 15.53
CA HIS A 124 11.97 2.95 15.07
C HIS A 124 11.48 1.53 14.82
N PHE A 125 11.95 0.93 13.73
CA PHE A 125 11.61 -0.43 13.34
C PHE A 125 12.89 -1.22 13.02
N ASN A 126 12.97 -2.44 13.53
CA ASN A 126 14.01 -3.40 13.13
C ASN A 126 13.56 -4.09 11.86
N VAL A 127 14.25 -3.81 10.77
CA VAL A 127 13.94 -4.33 9.43
C VAL A 127 15.25 -4.78 8.83
N SER A 128 15.67 -6.01 9.10
CA SER A 128 16.91 -6.52 8.51
C SER A 128 16.76 -6.69 6.99
N ILE A 129 17.86 -6.94 6.27
CA ILE A 129 17.75 -7.18 4.82
C ILE A 129 16.96 -8.46 4.53
N GLU A 130 17.08 -9.46 5.40
CA GLU A 130 16.36 -10.72 5.34
C GLU A 130 14.84 -10.47 5.46
N VAL A 131 14.41 -9.56 6.35
CA VAL A 131 13.00 -9.15 6.45
C VAL A 131 12.52 -8.48 5.17
N LEU A 132 13.35 -7.64 4.54
CA LEU A 132 12.99 -7.00 3.26
C LEU A 132 12.87 -8.03 2.13
N GLU A 133 13.80 -8.98 2.06
CA GLU A 133 13.78 -10.07 1.08
C GLU A 133 12.58 -11.01 1.29
N GLU A 134 12.22 -11.30 2.55
CA GLU A 134 11.01 -12.04 2.88
C GLU A 134 9.74 -11.31 2.41
N ILE A 135 9.69 -9.98 2.55
CA ILE A 135 8.58 -9.18 2.02
C ILE A 135 8.50 -9.26 0.50
N VAL A 136 9.64 -9.18 -0.21
CA VAL A 136 9.68 -9.36 -1.67
C VAL A 136 9.16 -10.76 -2.05
N PHE A 137 9.60 -11.79 -1.35
CA PHE A 137 9.14 -13.16 -1.55
C PHE A 137 7.62 -13.28 -1.34
N ASN A 138 7.10 -12.75 -0.23
CA ASN A 138 5.68 -12.75 0.07
C ASN A 138 4.87 -11.99 -0.99
N LEU A 139 5.32 -10.83 -1.46
CA LEU A 139 4.65 -10.08 -2.52
C LEU A 139 4.50 -10.90 -3.81
N LYS A 140 5.55 -11.62 -4.21
CA LYS A 140 5.52 -12.49 -5.40
C LYS A 140 4.55 -13.64 -5.21
N ASN A 141 4.67 -14.39 -4.11
CA ASN A 141 3.82 -15.55 -3.86
C ASN A 141 2.33 -15.18 -3.70
N PHE A 142 2.02 -14.06 -3.05
CA PHE A 142 0.63 -13.61 -2.92
C PHE A 142 0.09 -13.06 -4.25
N ALA A 143 0.94 -12.55 -5.15
CA ALA A 143 0.51 -12.17 -6.50
C ALA A 143 0.17 -13.41 -7.34
N ASP A 144 0.96 -14.48 -7.24
CA ASP A 144 0.68 -15.76 -7.88
C ASP A 144 -0.57 -16.40 -7.27
N TYR A 145 -0.73 -16.33 -5.95
CA TYR A 145 -1.92 -16.80 -5.25
C TYR A 145 -3.19 -16.09 -5.74
N ALA A 146 -3.14 -14.77 -5.91
CA ALA A 146 -4.25 -13.99 -6.47
C ALA A 146 -4.53 -14.38 -7.93
N ALA A 147 -3.50 -14.67 -8.74
CA ALA A 147 -3.68 -15.11 -10.12
C ALA A 147 -4.38 -16.48 -10.20
N ILE A 148 -4.04 -17.42 -9.32
CA ILE A 148 -4.69 -18.74 -9.25
C ILE A 148 -6.17 -18.59 -8.87
N ILE A 149 -6.49 -17.72 -7.90
CA ILE A 149 -7.87 -17.42 -7.53
C ILE A 149 -8.63 -16.82 -8.72
N SER A 150 -8.05 -15.82 -9.41
CA SER A 150 -8.67 -15.21 -10.59
C SER A 150 -8.97 -16.23 -11.70
N ALA A 151 -8.00 -17.09 -12.03
CA ALA A 151 -8.19 -18.12 -13.04
C ALA A 151 -9.28 -19.13 -12.66
N SER A 152 -9.43 -19.40 -11.36
CA SER A 152 -10.49 -20.26 -10.84
C SER A 152 -11.87 -19.62 -11.08
N LEU A 153 -12.02 -18.33 -10.80
CA LEU A 153 -13.27 -17.58 -11.00
C LEU A 153 -13.64 -17.46 -12.50
N GLU A 154 -12.67 -17.24 -13.39
CA GLU A 154 -12.90 -17.16 -14.85
C GLU A 154 -13.41 -18.47 -15.47
N SER A 155 -13.08 -19.62 -14.86
CA SER A 155 -13.55 -20.92 -15.31
C SER A 155 -15.04 -21.14 -15.05
N GLU A 156 -15.62 -20.48 -14.05
CA GLU A 156 -17.05 -20.60 -13.73
C GLU A 156 -17.92 -19.77 -14.69
N ASP A 157 -17.46 -18.59 -15.10
CA ASP A 157 -18.22 -17.69 -15.98
C ASP A 157 -18.38 -18.23 -17.42
N ASN A 158 -17.42 -19.01 -17.93
CA ASN A 158 -17.48 -19.58 -19.28
C ASN A 158 -18.38 -20.83 -19.39
N ASP A 159 -18.71 -21.48 -18.27
CA ASP A 159 -19.48 -22.72 -18.25
C ASP A 159 -20.99 -22.52 -18.15
N GLY A 160 -21.47 -21.26 -18.18
CA GLY A 160 -22.88 -20.91 -18.36
C GLY A 160 -23.54 -21.49 -19.62
N LEU A 161 -22.77 -22.10 -20.53
CA LEU A 161 -23.24 -22.80 -21.72
C LEU A 161 -23.02 -24.32 -21.73
N LYS A 162 -22.32 -24.91 -20.74
CA LYS A 162 -22.10 -26.37 -20.66
C LYS A 162 -22.09 -26.84 -19.21
N GLN A 163 -23.24 -27.33 -18.74
CA GLN A 163 -23.36 -28.06 -17.47
C GLN A 163 -22.54 -29.36 -17.54
N GLY A 164 -21.31 -29.36 -17.03
CA GLY A 164 -20.45 -30.53 -16.93
C GLY A 164 -19.66 -30.57 -15.61
N PRO A 165 -19.34 -31.76 -15.05
CA PRO A 165 -18.56 -31.90 -13.81
C PRO A 165 -17.10 -31.38 -13.86
N SER A 166 -16.57 -31.00 -15.03
CA SER A 166 -15.12 -30.81 -15.23
C SER A 166 -14.54 -29.52 -14.64
N THR A 167 -15.32 -28.45 -14.48
CA THR A 167 -14.83 -27.16 -13.95
C THR A 167 -14.79 -27.12 -12.45
N LYS A 168 -15.80 -27.66 -11.75
CA LYS A 168 -15.70 -27.86 -10.29
C LYS A 168 -14.55 -28.78 -9.92
N GLU A 169 -14.27 -29.80 -10.71
CA GLU A 169 -13.11 -30.66 -10.51
C GLU A 169 -11.78 -29.94 -10.81
N ALA A 170 -11.70 -29.13 -11.87
CA ALA A 170 -10.51 -28.32 -12.17
C ALA A 170 -10.26 -27.22 -11.13
N MET A 171 -11.31 -26.57 -10.63
CA MET A 171 -11.23 -25.59 -9.56
C MET A 171 -10.91 -26.26 -8.22
N THR A 172 -11.51 -27.41 -7.93
CA THR A 172 -11.11 -28.21 -6.76
C THR A 172 -9.68 -28.69 -6.92
N LEU A 173 -9.19 -29.00 -8.13
CA LEU A 173 -7.81 -29.36 -8.41
C LEU A 173 -6.86 -28.16 -8.28
N ALA A 174 -7.24 -26.96 -8.72
CA ALA A 174 -6.46 -25.72 -8.59
C ALA A 174 -6.42 -25.19 -7.14
N LEU A 175 -7.54 -25.27 -6.43
CA LEU A 175 -7.62 -24.98 -5.00
C LEU A 175 -7.01 -26.10 -4.15
N SER A 176 -6.97 -27.34 -4.65
CA SER A 176 -6.24 -28.45 -4.03
C SER A 176 -4.81 -28.61 -4.53
N THR A 177 -4.31 -27.79 -5.46
CA THR A 177 -2.87 -27.54 -5.61
C THR A 177 -2.43 -26.44 -4.66
N LEU A 178 -3.35 -25.54 -4.28
CA LEU A 178 -3.22 -24.65 -3.12
C LEU A 178 -3.37 -25.38 -1.76
N LYS A 179 -2.90 -26.64 -1.63
CA LYS A 179 -3.04 -27.50 -0.41
C LYS A 179 -2.57 -26.84 0.88
N THR A 180 -1.77 -25.80 0.80
CA THR A 180 -1.37 -24.99 1.94
C THR A 180 -1.63 -23.54 1.63
N LYS A 181 -2.61 -22.94 2.32
CA LYS A 181 -2.69 -21.49 2.43
C LYS A 181 -1.30 -21.01 2.81
N LEU A 182 -0.76 -20.07 2.04
CA LEU A 182 0.50 -19.42 2.39
C LEU A 182 0.38 -18.85 3.82
N PRO A 183 1.41 -18.92 4.65
CA PRO A 183 1.36 -18.27 5.96
C PRO A 183 1.08 -16.77 5.77
N LEU A 184 0.32 -16.18 6.71
CA LEU A 184 0.14 -14.74 6.70
C LEU A 184 1.51 -14.05 6.81
N PRO A 185 1.77 -13.00 6.01
CA PRO A 185 3.04 -12.30 6.06
C PRO A 185 3.34 -11.77 7.46
N TYR A 186 4.61 -11.78 7.84
CA TYR A 186 5.05 -11.11 9.04
C TYR A 186 4.69 -9.61 8.97
N LYS A 187 4.08 -9.10 10.04
CA LYS A 187 3.77 -7.68 10.20
C LYS A 187 4.93 -7.02 10.95
N ILE A 188 5.56 -6.00 10.37
CA ILE A 188 6.68 -5.27 11.01
C ILE A 188 6.28 -4.63 12.37
N ALA A 189 4.96 -4.56 12.66
CA ALA A 189 4.30 -4.03 13.86
C ALA A 189 4.52 -2.51 14.04
N SER A 190 3.50 -1.64 14.00
CA SER A 190 2.37 -1.39 14.92
C SER A 190 2.72 -0.76 16.27
N LEU A 191 3.86 -1.11 16.88
CA LEU A 191 4.29 -0.51 18.14
C LEU A 191 5.71 0.03 17.97
N PRO A 192 5.92 1.35 18.11
CA PRO A 192 7.28 1.88 18.16
C PRO A 192 8.05 1.13 19.25
N LEU A 193 9.31 0.81 18.98
CA LEU A 193 10.23 0.41 20.05
C LEU A 193 10.09 1.43 21.21
N PRO A 194 10.05 0.99 22.47
CA PRO A 194 10.02 1.91 23.61
C PRO A 194 11.13 2.94 23.43
N GLU A 195 10.80 4.23 23.62
CA GLU A 195 11.74 5.32 23.41
C GLU A 195 13.05 4.99 24.13
N ASP A 196 14.16 5.02 23.38
CA ASP A 196 15.50 4.81 23.93
C ASP A 196 15.68 5.83 25.06
N PRO A 197 15.85 5.41 26.34
CA PRO A 197 15.88 6.32 27.49
C PRO A 197 17.06 7.30 27.48
N LEU A 198 17.90 7.27 26.45
CA LEU A 198 19.15 8.01 26.33
C LEU A 198 19.22 8.99 25.15
N GLY A 199 18.14 9.24 24.39
CA GLY A 199 18.26 9.87 23.07
C GLY A 199 17.59 11.23 22.82
N ALA A 200 16.39 11.47 23.34
CA ALA A 200 15.63 12.65 22.94
C ALA A 200 15.87 13.83 23.88
N LYS A 201 16.99 14.55 23.70
CA LYS A 201 16.99 15.96 24.13
C LYS A 201 15.84 16.64 23.37
N PRO A 202 14.84 17.24 24.04
CA PRO A 202 13.82 17.99 23.35
C PRO A 202 14.52 19.03 22.48
N ARG A 203 14.23 19.02 21.16
CA ARG A 203 14.70 20.11 20.30
C ARG A 203 14.28 21.41 20.98
N PRO A 204 15.16 22.41 21.11
CA PRO A 204 14.75 23.71 21.59
C PRO A 204 13.55 24.13 20.75
N LYS A 205 12.44 24.48 21.42
CA LYS A 205 11.25 24.99 20.76
C LYS A 205 11.74 26.04 19.75
N PRO A 206 11.28 26.00 18.48
CA PRO A 206 11.59 27.09 17.57
C PRO A 206 11.27 28.37 18.32
N SER A 207 12.26 29.27 18.42
CA SER A 207 12.00 30.58 19.00
C SER A 207 10.78 31.11 18.27
N ARG A 208 9.83 31.69 19.01
CA ARG A 208 8.69 32.38 18.42
C ARG A 208 9.28 33.53 17.59
N GLY A 209 9.70 33.22 16.37
CA GLY A 209 9.94 34.20 15.34
C GLY A 209 8.64 34.98 15.25
N SER A 210 8.78 36.30 15.38
CA SER A 210 7.67 37.21 15.22
C SER A 210 6.85 36.78 14.00
N PRO A 211 5.51 36.76 14.10
CA PRO A 211 4.67 36.33 13.00
C PRO A 211 5.08 37.09 11.73
N PRO A 212 5.15 36.42 10.56
CA PRO A 212 5.44 37.10 9.31
C PRO A 212 4.46 38.27 9.17
N LYS A 213 5.00 39.48 8.92
CA LYS A 213 4.18 40.67 8.67
C LYS A 213 3.11 40.31 7.64
N GLU A 214 1.84 40.47 8.02
CA GLU A 214 0.72 40.26 7.09
C GLU A 214 1.02 41.03 5.79
N PRO A 215 0.87 40.39 4.61
CA PRO A 215 0.95 41.12 3.36
C PRO A 215 -0.12 42.24 3.40
N PRO A 216 0.22 43.45 2.93
CA PRO A 216 -0.69 44.58 2.98
C PRO A 216 -2.00 44.20 2.29
N ARG A 217 -3.13 44.35 3.01
CA ARG A 217 -4.45 44.09 2.43
C ARG A 217 -4.60 44.89 1.14
N PRO A 218 -5.05 44.28 0.04
CA PRO A 218 -5.28 45.00 -1.20
C PRO A 218 -6.28 46.14 -0.92
N LYS A 219 -5.86 47.38 -1.21
CA LYS A 219 -6.73 48.55 -1.08
C LYS A 219 -7.96 48.30 -1.94
N LYS A 220 -9.15 48.31 -1.33
CA LYS A 220 -10.41 48.21 -2.07
C LYS A 220 -10.46 49.38 -3.06
N LEU A 221 -10.33 49.07 -4.34
CA LEU A 221 -10.48 50.04 -5.43
C LEU A 221 -11.87 50.68 -5.32
N SER A 222 -11.91 52.00 -5.39
CA SER A 222 -13.18 52.73 -5.43
C SER A 222 -13.99 52.32 -6.66
N SER A 223 -15.31 52.50 -6.59
CA SER A 223 -16.23 52.27 -7.71
C SER A 223 -15.83 53.03 -8.98
N ALA A 224 -15.22 54.21 -8.84
CA ALA A 224 -14.68 54.98 -9.96
C ALA A 224 -13.46 54.29 -10.62
N GLN A 225 -12.54 53.75 -9.83
CA GLN A 225 -11.34 53.05 -10.34
C GLN A 225 -11.68 51.73 -11.04
N LYS A 226 -12.70 51.00 -10.56
CA LYS A 226 -13.19 49.79 -11.24
C LYS A 226 -13.79 50.09 -12.61
N ARG A 227 -14.51 51.21 -12.76
CA ARG A 227 -15.09 51.61 -14.06
C ARG A 227 -14.01 52.03 -15.06
N ALA A 228 -12.96 52.73 -14.62
CA ALA A 228 -11.85 53.11 -15.49
C ALA A 228 -11.06 51.91 -16.03
N LEU A 229 -10.87 50.86 -15.22
CA LEU A 229 -10.21 49.62 -15.64
C LEU A 229 -11.04 48.85 -16.68
N LEU A 230 -12.37 48.81 -16.53
CA LEU A 230 -13.27 48.17 -17.48
C LEU A 230 -13.36 48.93 -18.82
N ALA A 231 -13.18 50.26 -18.81
CA ALA A 231 -13.16 51.06 -20.04
C ALA A 231 -11.87 50.87 -20.85
N LYS A 232 -10.72 50.65 -20.19
CA LYS A 232 -9.44 50.43 -20.88
C LYS A 232 -9.30 49.03 -21.52
N GLY A 233 -10.03 48.03 -21.03
CA GLY A 233 -9.99 46.67 -21.57
C GLY A 233 -10.81 46.43 -22.85
N LYS A 234 -11.53 47.45 -23.35
CA LYS A 234 -12.36 47.35 -24.59
C LYS A 234 -11.74 48.06 -25.80
N ALA A 235 -10.54 48.61 -25.67
CA ALA A 235 -9.83 49.33 -26.73
C ALA A 235 -8.56 48.59 -27.18
N SER A 236 -8.51 47.27 -27.03
CA SER A 236 -7.44 46.39 -27.54
C SER A 236 -8.05 45.18 -28.22
#